data_AF-A0A1G7I178-F1
#
_entry.id   AF-A0A1G7I178-F1
#
_cell.length_a   1.000
_cell.length_b   1.000
_cell.length_c   1.000
_cell.angle_alpha   90.00
_cell.angle_beta   90.00
_cell.angle_gamma   90.00
#
_symmetry.space_group_name_H-M   'P 1'
#
loop_
_entity.id
_entity.type
_entity.pdbx_description
1 polymer ?
#
loop_
_entity_poly.entity_id
_entity_poly.type
_entity_poly.pdbx_seq_one_letter_code
_entity_poly.pdbx_strand_id
1 'polypeptide(L)'
;MKITSSLFGIALLLSICFVACKKNDISQPATPKENQDPIDEKYLAKIEKLGFKRSSVKCYDSVFVVENDIIIAKKFLDTFRIPVVNPNDRHAHSDQSLSFNNIRIYASDAWWSNATYYSALNRAVYEWNAAGSNLNFHILFQTDQGIDWNLIFTSLPGTTLASADFPGVPDLNGVPGYNILVNQNYINALGLTSNQISWILTHEMGHMLGLRHTDWDINGEPNSQDGLWVGGNYFPNITVHDPSSVMMAVFNRNTNNGNVLLSSYDKLAVNTLYPLNCNLQTYINRSSVESSGSASGTLYPSYRGPVSLVEWQITNSATGYNYTSTDSDIEFQVPSLAPGTYVFRTRITTPTCVSSWASKTITIQ
;
A
#
# COMPACT_ATOMS: atom_id res chain seq x y z
N MET A 1 -20.30 -34.84 97.13
CA MET A 1 -19.22 -33.98 97.65
C MET A 1 -18.89 -32.96 96.56
N LYS A 2 -19.10 -31.67 96.88
CA LYS A 2 -18.45 -30.44 96.38
C LYS A 2 -18.06 -30.32 94.88
N ILE A 3 -18.65 -29.41 94.08
CA ILE A 3 -18.35 -27.96 93.88
C ILE A 3 -17.85 -27.78 92.43
N THR A 4 -18.73 -27.29 91.53
CA THR A 4 -18.71 -26.03 90.76
C THR A 4 -17.61 -25.78 89.71
N SER A 5 -18.08 -25.13 88.62
CA SER A 5 -17.48 -23.98 87.89
C SER A 5 -16.32 -24.28 86.92
N SER A 6 -16.11 -23.62 85.78
CA SER A 6 -16.74 -22.49 85.08
C SER A 6 -15.91 -22.22 83.79
N LEU A 7 -16.58 -21.74 82.73
CA LEU A 7 -16.11 -20.86 81.63
C LEU A 7 -14.99 -21.25 80.62
N PHE A 8 -15.34 -21.01 79.34
CA PHE A 8 -14.59 -20.47 78.18
C PHE A 8 -13.40 -21.22 77.55
N GLY A 9 -13.42 -21.35 76.21
CA GLY A 9 -12.19 -21.55 75.41
C GLY A 9 -12.33 -22.18 74.02
N ILE A 10 -12.75 -21.38 73.03
CA ILE A 10 -12.39 -21.27 71.60
C ILE A 10 -11.61 -22.42 70.86
N ALA A 11 -12.11 -22.67 69.62
CA ALA A 11 -11.44 -23.03 68.34
C ALA A 11 -11.22 -24.49 67.88
N LEU A 12 -11.99 -24.83 66.82
CA LEU A 12 -11.58 -25.25 65.46
C LEU A 12 -10.74 -26.54 65.27
N LEU A 13 -11.33 -27.58 64.65
CA LEU A 13 -11.07 -28.00 63.25
C LEU A 13 -11.76 -29.35 62.90
N LEU A 14 -12.34 -29.35 61.68
CA LEU A 14 -12.63 -30.42 60.73
C LEU A 14 -12.81 -31.89 61.20
N SER A 15 -13.95 -32.49 60.86
CA SER A 15 -13.99 -33.92 60.54
C SER A 15 -15.05 -34.27 59.49
N ILE A 16 -14.69 -35.29 58.73
CA ILE A 16 -15.18 -35.76 57.43
C ILE A 16 -16.56 -36.42 57.56
N CYS A 17 -17.48 -36.13 56.64
CA CYS A 17 -18.71 -36.91 56.46
C CYS A 17 -18.81 -37.42 55.02
N PHE A 18 -18.84 -38.75 54.90
CA PHE A 18 -19.15 -39.49 53.69
C PHE A 18 -20.60 -39.20 53.26
N VAL A 19 -20.80 -38.82 52.00
CA VAL A 19 -22.12 -38.82 51.37
C VAL A 19 -22.06 -39.69 50.12
N ALA A 20 -22.79 -40.80 50.17
CA ALA A 20 -23.10 -41.64 49.04
C ALA A 20 -24.15 -40.93 48.15
N CYS A 21 -23.79 -40.64 46.90
CA CYS A 21 -24.74 -40.17 45.89
C CYS A 21 -25.06 -41.29 44.89
N LYS A 22 -26.37 -41.47 44.69
CA LYS A 22 -27.00 -42.45 43.81
C LYS A 22 -26.56 -42.27 42.35
N LYS A 23 -26.52 -43.40 41.64
CA LYS A 23 -26.30 -43.53 40.20
C LYS A 23 -27.33 -42.71 39.44
N ASN A 24 -26.89 -41.59 38.85
CA ASN A 24 -27.61 -40.91 37.78
C ASN A 24 -26.96 -41.35 36.47
N ASP A 25 -27.72 -42.06 35.64
CA ASP A 25 -27.36 -42.31 34.24
C ASP A 25 -27.34 -40.96 33.51
N ILE A 26 -26.16 -40.34 33.48
CA ILE A 26 -25.86 -39.27 32.54
C ILE A 26 -25.69 -39.98 31.20
N SER A 27 -26.74 -39.98 30.39
CA SER A 27 -26.64 -40.26 28.96
C SER A 27 -25.44 -39.48 28.42
N GLN A 28 -24.40 -40.20 27.99
CA GLN A 28 -23.25 -39.62 27.30
C GLN A 28 -23.79 -38.73 26.17
N PRO A 29 -23.25 -37.51 25.99
CA PRO A 29 -23.49 -36.76 24.76
C PRO A 29 -23.16 -37.70 23.60
N ALA A 30 -24.12 -37.90 22.69
CA ALA A 30 -23.88 -38.73 21.52
C ALA A 30 -22.62 -38.24 20.84
N THR A 31 -21.65 -39.14 20.65
CA THR A 31 -20.44 -38.83 19.87
C THR A 31 -20.91 -38.35 18.50
N PRO A 32 -20.51 -37.16 18.03
CA PRO A 32 -20.88 -36.70 16.70
C PRO A 32 -20.52 -37.78 15.69
N LYS A 33 -21.50 -38.28 14.94
CA LYS A 33 -21.25 -39.29 13.91
C LYS A 33 -20.50 -38.61 12.77
N GLU A 34 -19.36 -39.17 12.40
CA GLU A 34 -18.64 -38.77 11.20
C GLU A 34 -19.50 -39.08 9.99
N ASN A 35 -19.76 -38.08 9.15
CA ASN A 35 -20.50 -38.27 7.92
C ASN A 35 -19.58 -38.96 6.89
N GLN A 36 -20.06 -40.09 6.36
CA GLN A 36 -19.34 -40.91 5.38
C GLN A 36 -19.63 -40.49 3.94
N ASP A 37 -20.51 -39.50 3.73
CA ASP A 37 -20.75 -38.92 2.41
C ASP A 37 -19.47 -38.30 1.83
N PRO A 38 -19.25 -38.38 0.51
CA PRO A 38 -18.16 -37.69 -0.15
C PRO A 38 -18.14 -36.19 0.19
N ILE A 39 -16.99 -35.70 0.63
CA ILE A 39 -16.80 -34.28 0.94
C ILE A 39 -16.79 -33.50 -0.38
N ASP A 40 -17.59 -32.43 -0.48
CA ASP A 40 -17.61 -31.54 -1.63
C ASP A 40 -16.20 -30.98 -1.88
N GLU A 41 -15.71 -31.12 -3.12
CA GLU A 41 -14.37 -30.76 -3.57
C GLU A 41 -14.01 -29.30 -3.22
N LYS A 42 -15.01 -28.40 -3.18
CA LYS A 42 -14.77 -27.00 -2.80
C LYS A 42 -14.24 -26.84 -1.37
N TYR A 43 -14.58 -27.75 -0.45
CA TYR A 43 -14.07 -27.71 0.92
C TYR A 43 -12.68 -28.36 1.01
N LEU A 44 -12.45 -29.46 0.30
CA LEU A 44 -11.15 -30.11 0.24
C LEU A 44 -10.07 -29.17 -0.33
N ALA A 45 -10.39 -28.45 -1.41
CA ALA A 45 -9.50 -27.45 -1.99
C ALA A 45 -9.17 -26.32 -0.98
N LYS A 46 -10.16 -25.84 -0.23
CA LYS A 46 -9.95 -24.77 0.78
C LYS A 46 -9.09 -25.23 1.93
N ILE A 47 -9.33 -26.45 2.41
CA ILE A 47 -8.57 -27.07 3.51
C ILE A 47 -7.12 -27.35 3.09
N GLU A 48 -6.89 -27.79 1.85
CA GLU A 48 -5.55 -27.93 1.30
C GLU A 48 -4.79 -26.60 1.21
N LYS A 49 -5.47 -25.53 0.79
CA LYS A 49 -4.87 -24.18 0.78
C LYS A 49 -4.55 -23.63 2.16
N LEU A 50 -5.24 -24.11 3.21
CA LEU A 50 -4.88 -23.81 4.60
C LEU A 50 -3.69 -24.64 5.11
N GLY A 51 -3.08 -25.48 4.26
CA GLY A 51 -1.89 -26.27 4.56
C GLY A 51 -2.16 -27.69 5.05
N PHE A 52 -3.42 -28.15 5.03
CA PHE A 52 -3.78 -29.47 5.56
C PHE A 52 -3.95 -30.52 4.47
N LYS A 53 -3.53 -31.75 4.75
CA LYS A 53 -3.65 -32.86 3.78
C LYS A 53 -5.11 -33.25 3.56
N ARG A 54 -5.54 -33.36 2.30
CA ARG A 54 -6.90 -33.82 1.93
C ARG A 54 -7.26 -35.17 2.55
N SER A 55 -6.29 -36.07 2.68
CA SER A 55 -6.49 -37.40 3.26
C SER A 55 -6.73 -37.41 4.78
N SER A 56 -6.51 -36.29 5.49
CA SER A 56 -6.71 -36.20 6.94
C SER A 56 -8.06 -35.59 7.33
N VAL A 57 -8.90 -35.21 6.36
CA VAL A 57 -10.16 -34.50 6.59
C VAL A 57 -11.28 -35.47 6.98
N LYS A 58 -11.86 -35.26 8.16
CA LYS A 58 -13.06 -35.95 8.64
C LYS A 58 -14.24 -34.97 8.67
N CYS A 59 -15.38 -35.39 8.14
CA CYS A 59 -16.57 -34.55 8.00
C CYS A 59 -17.56 -34.79 9.15
N TYR A 60 -18.02 -33.70 9.77
CA TYR A 60 -19.11 -33.71 10.75
C TYR A 60 -20.15 -32.64 10.36
N ASP A 61 -21.31 -32.61 11.00
CA ASP A 61 -22.44 -31.76 10.58
C ASP A 61 -22.04 -30.31 10.26
N SER A 62 -21.39 -29.62 11.21
CA SER A 62 -21.05 -28.19 11.10
C SER A 62 -19.55 -27.90 10.97
N VAL A 63 -18.69 -28.92 11.06
CA VAL A 63 -17.23 -28.76 11.11
C VAL A 63 -16.52 -29.85 10.31
N PHE A 64 -15.28 -29.57 9.92
CA PHE A 64 -14.29 -30.56 9.52
C PHE A 64 -13.27 -30.73 10.63
N VAL A 65 -12.74 -31.93 10.81
CA VAL A 65 -11.57 -32.19 11.65
C VAL A 65 -10.43 -32.62 10.75
N VAL A 66 -9.29 -31.95 10.86
CA VAL A 66 -8.06 -32.26 10.12
C VAL A 66 -6.97 -32.66 11.10
N GLU A 67 -6.07 -33.55 10.65
CA GLU A 67 -4.93 -34.05 11.45
C GLU A 67 -5.29 -34.70 12.81
N ASN A 68 -6.58 -34.99 13.00
CA ASN A 68 -7.23 -35.60 14.17
C ASN A 68 -7.54 -34.67 15.36
N ASP A 69 -7.05 -33.44 15.38
CA ASP A 69 -7.22 -32.52 16.51
C ASP A 69 -7.58 -31.07 16.14
N ILE A 70 -7.52 -30.70 14.85
CA ILE A 70 -7.81 -29.33 14.39
C ILE A 70 -9.22 -29.25 13.83
N ILE A 71 -10.06 -28.41 14.44
CA ILE A 71 -11.46 -28.21 14.04
C ILE A 71 -11.59 -26.97 13.16
N ILE A 72 -12.18 -27.14 11.97
CA ILE A 72 -12.45 -26.07 11.01
C ILE A 72 -13.97 -25.97 10.79
N ALA A 73 -14.57 -24.82 11.08
CA ALA A 73 -16.01 -24.63 10.86
C ALA A 73 -16.35 -24.59 9.36
N LYS A 74 -17.40 -25.29 8.92
CA LYS A 74 -17.89 -25.21 7.54
C LYS A 74 -18.26 -23.78 7.15
N LYS A 75 -18.91 -23.06 8.07
CA LYS A 75 -19.25 -21.64 7.89
C LYS A 75 -18.03 -20.75 7.62
N PHE A 76 -16.90 -21.03 8.28
CA PHE A 76 -15.66 -20.32 7.99
C PHE A 76 -15.19 -20.62 6.57
N LEU A 77 -15.21 -21.88 6.14
CA LEU A 77 -14.87 -22.25 4.77
C LEU A 77 -15.87 -21.74 3.73
N ASP A 78 -17.15 -21.54 4.07
CA ASP A 78 -18.13 -20.92 3.18
C ASP A 78 -17.79 -19.44 2.92
N THR A 79 -17.23 -18.76 3.92
CA THR A 79 -16.75 -17.37 3.81
C THR A 79 -15.33 -17.25 3.24
N PHE A 80 -14.52 -18.30 3.37
CA PHE A 80 -13.15 -18.35 2.86
C PHE A 80 -13.18 -18.46 1.33
N ARG A 81 -12.67 -17.44 0.63
CA ARG A 81 -12.61 -17.43 -0.84
C ARG A 81 -11.24 -17.87 -1.30
N ILE A 82 -11.19 -18.93 -2.09
CA ILE A 82 -10.04 -19.21 -2.95
C ILE A 82 -10.22 -18.29 -4.17
N PRO A 83 -9.25 -17.42 -4.50
CA PRO A 83 -9.31 -16.65 -5.73
C PRO A 83 -9.46 -17.62 -6.92
N VAL A 84 -10.59 -17.54 -7.63
CA VAL A 84 -10.77 -18.24 -8.90
C VAL A 84 -10.06 -17.40 -9.95
N VAL A 85 -9.05 -17.97 -10.59
CA VAL A 85 -8.26 -17.30 -11.61
C VAL A 85 -8.74 -17.80 -12.97
N ASN A 86 -9.27 -16.90 -13.80
CA ASN A 86 -9.33 -17.16 -15.22
C ASN A 86 -7.93 -16.87 -15.78
N PRO A 87 -7.29 -17.79 -16.50
CA PRO A 87 -6.03 -17.50 -17.18
C PRO A 87 -6.10 -16.20 -17.98
N ASN A 88 -7.25 -15.82 -18.54
CA ASN A 88 -7.36 -14.56 -19.30
C ASN A 88 -7.40 -13.28 -18.45
N ASP A 89 -7.55 -13.39 -17.13
CA ASP A 89 -7.50 -12.23 -16.23
C ASP A 89 -6.02 -11.97 -15.93
N ARG A 90 -5.45 -10.97 -16.60
CA ARG A 90 -3.99 -10.76 -16.65
C ARG A 90 -3.52 -9.67 -15.69
N HIS A 91 -4.36 -8.69 -15.37
CA HIS A 91 -4.03 -7.67 -14.38
C HIS A 91 -4.24 -8.23 -12.98
N ALA A 92 -3.21 -8.15 -12.14
CA ALA A 92 -3.25 -8.62 -10.76
C ALA A 92 -2.66 -7.61 -9.78
N HIS A 93 -3.03 -7.73 -8.50
CA HIS A 93 -2.57 -6.85 -7.44
C HIS A 93 -2.36 -7.56 -6.08
N SER A 94 -1.66 -6.89 -5.16
CA SER A 94 -1.44 -7.39 -3.79
C SER A 94 -2.72 -7.50 -2.96
N ASP A 95 -2.69 -8.31 -1.90
CA ASP A 95 -3.73 -8.31 -0.85
C ASP A 95 -3.73 -7.03 0.00
N GLN A 96 -2.67 -6.22 -0.11
CA GLN A 96 -2.48 -4.98 0.62
C GLN A 96 -2.44 -3.81 -0.37
N SER A 97 -3.20 -2.76 -0.08
CA SER A 97 -3.12 -1.48 -0.77
C SER A 97 -2.50 -0.44 0.15
N LEU A 98 -1.96 0.63 -0.41
CA LEU A 98 -1.49 1.75 0.40
C LEU A 98 -2.64 2.32 1.24
N SER A 99 -2.36 2.62 2.50
CA SER A 99 -3.30 3.28 3.41
C SER A 99 -3.24 4.81 3.31
N PHE A 100 -2.36 5.33 2.46
CA PHE A 100 -2.11 6.75 2.23
C PHE A 100 -2.12 7.03 0.73
N ASN A 101 -2.57 8.24 0.38
CA ASN A 101 -2.81 8.61 -1.02
C ASN A 101 -1.93 9.79 -1.47
N ASN A 102 -1.17 10.38 -0.54
CA ASN A 102 -0.18 11.40 -0.81
C ASN A 102 1.20 10.77 -0.57
N ILE A 103 1.95 10.54 -1.63
CA ILE A 103 3.22 9.83 -1.65
C ILE A 103 4.35 10.81 -1.92
N ARG A 104 5.23 10.98 -0.93
CA ARG A 104 6.45 11.79 -1.03
C ARG A 104 7.62 10.91 -1.41
N ILE A 105 8.12 11.13 -2.62
CA ILE A 105 9.21 10.40 -3.25
C ILE A 105 10.49 11.21 -3.09
N TYR A 106 11.44 10.74 -2.30
CA TYR A 106 12.74 11.37 -2.19
C TYR A 106 13.68 10.93 -3.31
N ALA A 107 14.32 11.93 -3.94
CA ALA A 107 15.33 11.77 -4.96
C ALA A 107 16.55 12.64 -4.63
N SER A 108 17.70 12.01 -4.41
CA SER A 108 18.95 12.69 -4.07
C SER A 108 19.53 13.51 -5.23
N ASP A 109 20.57 14.29 -4.96
CA ASP A 109 21.27 15.13 -5.94
C ASP A 109 21.71 14.41 -7.21
N ALA A 110 22.07 13.14 -7.11
CA ALA A 110 22.41 12.31 -8.26
C ALA A 110 21.26 12.19 -9.28
N TRP A 111 20.00 12.29 -8.83
CA TRP A 111 18.82 12.21 -9.69
C TRP A 111 18.54 13.51 -10.42
N TRP A 112 18.55 14.63 -9.72
CA TRP A 112 18.16 15.91 -10.30
C TRP A 112 19.30 16.65 -11.00
N SER A 113 20.56 16.33 -10.69
CA SER A 113 21.72 16.88 -11.42
C SER A 113 21.93 16.25 -12.80
N ASN A 114 21.29 15.11 -13.09
CA ASN A 114 21.33 14.46 -14.39
C ASN A 114 20.02 14.69 -15.16
N ALA A 115 20.06 15.49 -16.22
CA ALA A 115 18.88 15.88 -16.99
C ALA A 115 18.06 14.69 -17.52
N THR A 116 18.72 13.58 -17.89
CA THR A 116 18.04 12.37 -18.39
C THR A 116 17.19 11.72 -17.29
N TYR A 117 17.76 11.50 -16.11
CA TYR A 117 17.05 10.89 -14.97
C TYR A 117 16.01 11.84 -14.38
N TYR A 118 16.32 13.13 -14.30
CA TYR A 118 15.38 14.16 -13.85
C TYR A 118 14.15 14.22 -14.76
N SER A 119 14.34 14.24 -16.08
CA SER A 119 13.24 14.23 -17.06
C SER A 119 12.42 12.94 -16.95
N ALA A 120 13.08 11.79 -16.80
CA ALA A 120 12.41 10.51 -16.68
C ALA A 120 11.54 10.41 -15.42
N LEU A 121 12.06 10.83 -14.26
CA LEU A 121 11.35 10.82 -12.98
C LEU A 121 10.14 11.74 -13.01
N ASN A 122 10.30 12.97 -13.50
CA ASN A 122 9.19 13.92 -13.65
C ASN A 122 8.08 13.35 -14.53
N ARG A 123 8.44 12.64 -15.61
CA ARG A 123 7.48 12.03 -16.50
C ARG A 123 6.72 10.86 -15.86
N ALA A 124 7.41 9.97 -15.15
CA ALA A 124 6.77 8.85 -14.46
C ALA A 124 5.76 9.35 -13.38
N VAL A 125 6.19 10.33 -12.57
CA VAL A 125 5.32 10.98 -11.57
C VAL A 125 4.12 11.67 -12.23
N TYR A 126 4.34 12.36 -13.35
CA TYR A 126 3.25 12.99 -14.10
C TYR A 126 2.21 11.99 -14.57
N GLU A 127 2.62 10.86 -15.17
CA GLU A 127 1.68 9.86 -15.70
C GLU A 127 0.81 9.25 -14.60
N TRP A 128 1.39 8.91 -13.44
CA TRP A 128 0.63 8.39 -12.31
C TRP A 128 -0.33 9.42 -11.71
N ASN A 129 0.09 10.68 -11.58
CA ASN A 129 -0.79 11.77 -11.16
C ASN A 129 -1.92 12.04 -12.17
N ALA A 130 -1.71 11.75 -13.45
CA ALA A 130 -2.69 11.88 -14.52
C ALA A 130 -3.54 10.61 -14.76
N ALA A 131 -3.33 9.54 -13.98
CA ALA A 131 -4.03 8.26 -14.17
C ALA A 131 -5.52 8.30 -13.75
N GLY A 132 -5.92 9.36 -13.04
CA GLY A 132 -7.31 9.59 -12.60
C GLY A 132 -7.67 8.95 -11.26
N SER A 133 -6.68 8.47 -10.50
CA SER A 133 -6.88 7.81 -9.21
C SER A 133 -6.86 8.81 -8.06
N ASN A 134 -7.13 8.32 -6.85
CA ASN A 134 -7.02 9.14 -5.64
C ASN A 134 -5.56 9.39 -5.20
N LEU A 135 -4.58 8.83 -5.91
CA LEU A 135 -3.17 8.93 -5.55
C LEU A 135 -2.55 10.23 -6.05
N ASN A 136 -1.53 10.66 -5.33
CA ASN A 136 -0.88 11.93 -5.54
C ASN A 136 0.61 11.81 -5.19
N PHE A 137 1.50 12.06 -6.13
CA PHE A 137 2.93 11.82 -6.02
C PHE A 137 3.73 13.12 -6.07
N HIS A 138 4.68 13.26 -5.15
CA HIS A 138 5.51 14.44 -4.97
C HIS A 138 6.98 14.06 -5.01
N ILE A 139 7.80 14.78 -5.78
CA ILE A 139 9.25 14.62 -5.72
C ILE A 139 9.81 15.58 -4.66
N LEU A 140 10.54 15.04 -3.70
CA LEU A 140 11.31 15.79 -2.71
C LEU A 140 12.80 15.68 -3.02
N PHE A 141 13.50 16.80 -2.87
CA PHE A 141 14.97 16.84 -2.99
C PHE A 141 15.65 16.98 -1.62
N GLN A 142 14.86 16.96 -0.54
CA GLN A 142 15.30 17.03 0.85
C GLN A 142 14.42 16.11 1.71
N THR A 143 14.92 15.70 2.87
CA THR A 143 14.27 14.72 3.76
C THR A 143 13.70 15.32 5.04
N ASP A 144 13.81 16.64 5.25
CA ASP A 144 13.40 17.35 6.46
C ASP A 144 11.92 17.21 6.79
N GLN A 145 11.09 16.90 5.79
CA GLN A 145 9.65 16.71 5.94
C GLN A 145 9.21 15.26 6.14
N GLY A 146 10.15 14.31 6.17
CA GLY A 146 9.86 12.88 6.09
C GLY A 146 9.54 12.44 4.65
N ILE A 147 9.82 11.18 4.36
CA ILE A 147 9.69 10.59 3.02
C ILE A 147 8.78 9.36 3.12
N ASP A 148 8.01 9.10 2.07
CA ASP A 148 7.24 7.87 1.96
C ASP A 148 8.01 6.87 1.10
N TRP A 149 8.49 7.27 -0.07
CA TRP A 149 9.29 6.45 -0.98
C TRP A 149 10.69 7.02 -1.17
N ASN A 150 11.67 6.15 -1.46
CA ASN A 150 13.07 6.54 -1.67
C ASN A 150 13.64 5.95 -2.96
N LEU A 151 14.15 6.80 -3.85
CA LEU A 151 14.84 6.35 -5.06
C LEU A 151 16.34 6.24 -4.83
N ILE A 152 16.88 5.04 -4.99
CA ILE A 152 18.27 4.73 -4.68
C ILE A 152 18.96 4.20 -5.94
N PHE A 153 20.03 4.88 -6.36
CA PHE A 153 20.95 4.30 -7.33
C PHE A 153 21.84 3.26 -6.64
N THR A 154 21.85 2.04 -7.15
CA THR A 154 22.63 0.92 -6.59
C THR A 154 23.00 -0.09 -7.67
N SER A 155 23.89 -1.03 -7.36
CA SER A 155 24.17 -2.17 -8.23
C SER A 155 23.14 -3.27 -7.97
N LEU A 156 22.55 -3.81 -9.05
CA LEU A 156 21.63 -4.95 -8.99
C LEU A 156 22.24 -6.17 -9.70
N PRO A 157 21.86 -7.39 -9.29
CA PRO A 157 22.40 -8.61 -9.89
C PRO A 157 21.98 -8.79 -11.35
N GLY A 158 22.84 -9.44 -12.13
CA GLY A 158 22.53 -9.83 -13.51
C GLY A 158 22.21 -8.64 -14.42
N THR A 159 21.07 -8.72 -15.09
CA THR A 159 20.57 -7.71 -16.05
C THR A 159 19.40 -6.90 -15.49
N THR A 160 19.21 -6.89 -14.17
CA THR A 160 18.12 -6.16 -13.53
C THR A 160 18.36 -4.65 -13.66
N LEU A 161 17.40 -3.96 -14.29
CA LEU A 161 17.44 -2.51 -14.52
C LEU A 161 17.02 -1.73 -13.28
N ALA A 162 15.97 -2.20 -12.61
CA ALA A 162 15.46 -1.64 -11.38
C ALA A 162 14.71 -2.73 -10.60
N SER A 163 14.39 -2.42 -9.33
CA SER A 163 13.58 -3.25 -8.46
C SER A 163 12.89 -2.36 -7.44
N ALA A 164 11.60 -2.52 -7.29
CA ALA A 164 10.80 -1.88 -6.24
C ALA A 164 10.47 -2.84 -5.10
N ASP A 165 10.29 -2.28 -3.91
CA ASP A 165 9.57 -2.95 -2.83
C ASP A 165 8.07 -3.11 -3.22
N PHE A 166 7.37 -4.03 -2.56
CA PHE A 166 5.96 -4.34 -2.86
C PHE A 166 5.10 -4.20 -1.59
N PRO A 167 3.94 -3.52 -1.63
CA PRO A 167 3.06 -3.37 -0.47
C PRO A 167 2.68 -4.73 0.14
N GLY A 168 2.89 -4.86 1.45
CA GLY A 168 2.58 -6.08 2.20
C GLY A 168 3.70 -7.12 2.23
N VAL A 169 4.81 -6.89 1.52
CA VAL A 169 6.05 -7.67 1.66
C VAL A 169 6.98 -6.90 2.59
N PRO A 170 7.47 -7.50 3.70
CA PRO A 170 8.46 -6.83 4.54
C PRO A 170 9.72 -6.57 3.72
N ASP A 171 10.33 -5.39 3.88
CA ASP A 171 11.68 -5.19 3.36
C ASP A 171 12.69 -6.13 4.06
N LEU A 172 13.95 -6.12 3.62
CA LEU A 172 15.02 -6.93 4.23
C LEU A 172 15.22 -6.70 5.75
N ASN A 173 14.63 -5.65 6.32
CA ASN A 173 14.70 -5.28 7.73
C ASN A 173 13.38 -5.50 8.49
N GLY A 174 12.37 -6.10 7.86
CA GLY A 174 11.09 -6.40 8.52
C GLY A 174 10.21 -5.17 8.76
N VAL A 175 10.50 -4.06 8.10
CA VAL A 175 9.70 -2.83 8.11
C VAL A 175 9.08 -2.67 6.73
N PRO A 176 7.88 -2.08 6.56
CA PRO A 176 7.42 -1.64 5.24
C PRO A 176 8.39 -0.57 4.71
N GLY A 177 9.41 -1.02 3.97
CA GLY A 177 10.35 -0.19 3.24
C GLY A 177 9.79 0.11 1.87
N TYR A 178 10.05 1.32 1.39
CA TYR A 178 9.43 1.87 0.19
C TYR A 178 10.49 2.33 -0.83
N ASN A 179 11.44 1.45 -1.14
CA ASN A 179 12.55 1.79 -2.01
C ASN A 179 12.27 1.41 -3.47
N ILE A 180 12.71 2.28 -4.37
CA ILE A 180 12.90 1.95 -5.77
C ILE A 180 14.42 1.95 -6.01
N LEU A 181 14.97 0.77 -6.22
CA LEU A 181 16.38 0.54 -6.49
C LEU A 181 16.62 0.60 -7.99
N VAL A 182 17.58 1.39 -8.45
CA VAL A 182 17.84 1.60 -9.88
C VAL A 182 19.29 1.36 -10.22
N ASN A 183 19.54 0.46 -11.18
CA ASN A 183 20.87 0.11 -11.66
C ASN A 183 21.38 1.12 -12.69
N GLN A 184 21.73 2.32 -12.21
CA GLN A 184 22.18 3.43 -13.03
C GLN A 184 23.36 3.06 -13.94
N ASN A 185 24.32 2.28 -13.44
CA ASN A 185 25.48 1.88 -14.22
C ASN A 185 25.08 1.01 -15.42
N TYR A 186 24.19 0.04 -15.21
CA TYR A 186 23.71 -0.82 -16.28
C TYR A 186 22.81 -0.09 -17.27
N ILE A 187 21.90 0.75 -16.78
CA ILE A 187 21.05 1.62 -17.62
C ILE A 187 21.91 2.53 -18.52
N ASN A 188 22.94 3.16 -17.95
CA ASN A 188 23.85 4.03 -18.70
C ASN A 188 24.67 3.23 -19.74
N ALA A 189 25.14 2.02 -19.38
CA ALA A 189 25.86 1.14 -20.31
C ALA A 189 25.02 0.70 -21.51
N LEU A 190 23.69 0.57 -21.32
CA LEU A 190 22.74 0.27 -22.40
C LEU A 190 22.37 1.50 -23.26
N GLY A 191 22.76 2.70 -22.83
CA GLY A 191 22.47 3.96 -23.51
C GLY A 191 20.98 4.30 -23.54
N LEU A 192 20.23 3.98 -22.48
CA LEU A 192 18.79 4.21 -22.46
C LEU A 192 18.44 5.70 -22.44
N THR A 193 17.38 6.06 -23.17
CA THR A 193 16.86 7.43 -23.24
C THR A 193 16.02 7.78 -22.01
N SER A 194 15.76 9.06 -21.76
CA SER A 194 14.86 9.50 -20.69
C SER A 194 13.45 8.90 -20.81
N ASN A 195 12.95 8.69 -22.03
CA ASN A 195 11.66 8.02 -22.26
C ASN A 195 11.67 6.56 -21.83
N GLN A 196 12.73 5.82 -22.17
CA GLN A 196 12.89 4.43 -21.73
C GLN A 196 13.05 4.32 -20.22
N ILE A 197 13.83 5.22 -19.62
CA ILE A 197 13.99 5.28 -18.16
C ILE A 197 12.65 5.64 -17.49
N SER A 198 11.84 6.52 -18.10
CA SER A 198 10.52 6.84 -17.56
C SER A 198 9.58 5.64 -17.56
N TRP A 199 9.67 4.76 -18.56
CA TRP A 199 8.94 3.49 -18.58
C TRP A 199 9.35 2.60 -17.40
N ILE A 200 10.66 2.43 -17.18
CA ILE A 200 11.20 1.63 -16.06
C ILE A 200 10.70 2.20 -14.73
N LEU A 201 10.83 3.52 -14.50
CA LEU A 201 10.36 4.13 -13.26
C LEU A 201 8.85 4.00 -13.09
N THR A 202 8.07 4.15 -14.16
CA THR A 202 6.61 4.01 -14.09
C THR A 202 6.20 2.58 -13.72
N HIS A 203 6.89 1.59 -14.29
CA HIS A 203 6.73 0.18 -13.97
C HIS A 203 7.02 -0.11 -12.49
N GLU A 204 8.19 0.31 -11.99
CA GLU A 204 8.56 0.11 -10.58
C GLU A 204 7.59 0.82 -9.62
N MET A 205 7.15 2.03 -9.97
CA MET A 205 6.10 2.72 -9.20
C MET A 205 4.79 1.91 -9.20
N GLY A 206 4.44 1.20 -10.27
CA GLY A 206 3.28 0.31 -10.29
C GLY A 206 3.38 -0.81 -9.27
N HIS A 207 4.56 -1.44 -9.13
CA HIS A 207 4.81 -2.42 -8.07
C HIS A 207 4.66 -1.83 -6.66
N MET A 208 5.15 -0.61 -6.45
CA MET A 208 4.99 0.11 -5.19
C MET A 208 3.52 0.44 -4.85
N LEU A 209 2.62 0.42 -5.85
CA LEU A 209 1.17 0.54 -5.68
C LEU A 209 0.46 -0.79 -5.48
N GLY A 210 1.20 -1.88 -5.57
CA GLY A 210 0.68 -3.23 -5.45
C GLY A 210 0.28 -3.86 -6.78
N LEU A 211 0.60 -3.26 -7.94
CA LEU A 211 0.32 -3.85 -9.25
C LEU A 211 1.38 -4.91 -9.59
N ARG A 212 0.93 -6.07 -10.06
CA ARG A 212 1.79 -7.14 -10.55
C ARG A 212 2.01 -7.04 -12.05
N HIS A 213 2.94 -7.85 -12.53
CA HIS A 213 3.09 -8.03 -13.96
C HIS A 213 1.80 -8.52 -14.60
N THR A 214 1.51 -8.04 -15.81
CA THR A 214 0.32 -8.46 -16.56
C THR A 214 0.52 -9.77 -17.31
N ASP A 215 1.77 -10.18 -17.54
CA ASP A 215 2.18 -11.43 -18.18
C ASP A 215 2.82 -12.42 -17.19
N TRP A 216 2.51 -12.27 -15.90
CA TRP A 216 3.06 -13.05 -14.79
C TRP A 216 2.95 -14.56 -15.01
N ASP A 217 1.85 -15.05 -15.59
CA ASP A 217 1.60 -16.48 -15.81
C ASP A 217 2.44 -17.06 -16.97
N ILE A 218 2.64 -16.27 -18.03
CA ILE A 218 3.47 -16.63 -19.18
C ILE A 218 4.93 -16.74 -18.74
N ASN A 219 5.34 -15.87 -17.81
CA ASN A 219 6.68 -15.86 -17.23
C ASN A 219 6.83 -16.85 -16.05
N GLY A 220 5.78 -17.60 -15.70
CA GLY A 220 5.81 -18.60 -14.63
C GLY A 220 5.99 -18.01 -13.24
N GLU A 221 5.55 -16.77 -13.02
CA GLU A 221 5.60 -16.13 -11.72
C GLU A 221 4.58 -16.77 -10.76
N PRO A 222 4.92 -16.91 -9.46
CA PRO A 222 4.02 -17.51 -8.48
C PRO A 222 2.74 -16.68 -8.32
N ASN A 223 1.59 -17.36 -8.26
CA ASN A 223 0.31 -16.70 -7.95
C ASN A 223 -0.22 -17.11 -6.57
N SER A 224 -1.32 -16.48 -6.15
CA SER A 224 -2.00 -16.75 -4.88
C SER A 224 -2.48 -18.20 -4.72
N GLN A 225 -2.53 -19.00 -5.78
CA GLN A 225 -2.81 -20.43 -5.71
C GLN A 225 -1.61 -21.24 -5.19
N ASP A 226 -0.37 -20.78 -5.32
CA ASP A 226 0.80 -21.57 -4.90
C ASP A 226 1.13 -21.43 -3.41
N GLY A 227 0.40 -20.60 -2.66
CA GLY A 227 0.56 -20.41 -1.21
C GLY A 227 1.90 -19.78 -0.79
N LEU A 228 2.74 -19.41 -1.77
CA LEU A 228 4.10 -18.89 -1.55
C LEU A 228 4.18 -17.37 -1.57
N TRP A 229 3.13 -16.68 -2.02
CA TRP A 229 3.12 -15.22 -2.12
C TRP A 229 1.75 -14.61 -1.78
N VAL A 230 1.77 -13.56 -0.95
CA VAL A 230 0.66 -12.64 -0.71
C VAL A 230 0.36 -11.90 -2.03
N GLY A 231 -0.91 -11.89 -2.45
CA GLY A 231 -1.40 -10.90 -3.39
C GLY A 231 -1.25 -11.17 -4.89
N GLY A 232 -1.98 -12.16 -5.40
CA GLY A 232 -2.26 -12.35 -6.84
C GLY A 232 -3.76 -12.20 -7.12
N ASN A 233 -4.33 -11.05 -6.73
CA ASN A 233 -5.75 -10.76 -6.87
C ASN A 233 -6.04 -10.16 -8.23
N TYR A 234 -7.00 -10.72 -8.95
CA TYR A 234 -7.36 -10.24 -10.28
C TYR A 234 -8.33 -9.07 -10.20
N PHE A 235 -8.21 -8.17 -11.15
CA PHE A 235 -9.20 -7.13 -11.37
C PHE A 235 -10.43 -7.74 -12.07
N PRO A 236 -11.59 -7.85 -11.41
CA PRO A 236 -12.77 -8.49 -12.00
C PRO A 236 -13.32 -7.73 -13.23
N ASN A 237 -12.90 -6.48 -13.41
CA ASN A 237 -13.25 -5.62 -14.54
C ASN A 237 -12.17 -5.58 -15.65
N ILE A 238 -11.08 -6.35 -15.53
CA ILE A 238 -10.00 -6.39 -16.54
C ILE A 238 -9.69 -7.84 -16.91
N THR A 239 -10.47 -8.37 -17.85
CA THR A 239 -10.42 -9.79 -18.25
C THR A 239 -9.68 -10.02 -19.57
N VAL A 240 -8.77 -9.10 -19.93
CA VAL A 240 -8.05 -9.12 -21.20
C VAL A 240 -6.55 -9.00 -21.01
N HIS A 241 -5.79 -9.62 -21.91
CA HIS A 241 -4.36 -9.40 -22.03
C HIS A 241 -4.08 -8.01 -22.61
N ASP A 242 -3.12 -7.30 -22.01
CA ASP A 242 -2.72 -5.97 -22.44
C ASP A 242 -1.23 -5.93 -22.79
N PRO A 243 -0.86 -6.19 -24.06
CA PRO A 243 0.53 -6.09 -24.51
C PRO A 243 1.13 -4.69 -24.42
N SER A 244 0.29 -3.66 -24.20
CA SER A 244 0.71 -2.27 -24.09
C SER A 244 0.89 -1.79 -22.65
N SER A 245 0.58 -2.65 -21.67
CA SER A 245 0.70 -2.34 -20.26
C SER A 245 2.14 -1.98 -19.90
N VAL A 246 2.32 -0.94 -19.07
CA VAL A 246 3.62 -0.64 -18.46
C VAL A 246 4.06 -1.76 -17.51
N MET A 247 3.13 -2.58 -17.03
CA MET A 247 3.37 -3.67 -16.11
C MET A 247 3.69 -5.00 -16.82
N MET A 248 4.18 -4.98 -18.06
CA MET A 248 4.77 -6.19 -18.66
C MET A 248 6.13 -6.49 -17.99
N ALA A 249 6.41 -7.75 -17.65
CA ALA A 249 7.61 -8.13 -16.89
C ALA A 249 8.93 -7.83 -17.62
N VAL A 250 8.91 -7.85 -18.95
CA VAL A 250 10.11 -7.71 -19.77
C VAL A 250 10.17 -6.31 -20.38
N PHE A 251 11.18 -5.54 -19.96
CA PHE A 251 11.59 -4.35 -20.70
C PHE A 251 12.32 -4.75 -21.98
N ASN A 252 11.78 -4.35 -23.13
CA ASN A 252 12.43 -4.52 -24.42
C ASN A 252 12.76 -3.15 -25.03
N ARG A 253 14.06 -2.83 -25.11
CA ARG A 253 14.58 -1.55 -25.61
C ARG A 253 14.02 -1.15 -26.98
N ASN A 254 13.72 -2.10 -27.86
CA ASN A 254 13.27 -1.84 -29.22
C ASN A 254 11.76 -1.53 -29.31
N THR A 255 10.96 -2.04 -28.38
CA THR A 255 9.50 -1.88 -28.39
C THR A 255 9.02 -0.91 -27.31
N ASN A 256 9.67 -0.87 -26.15
CA ASN A 256 9.40 0.07 -25.06
C ASN A 256 10.15 1.38 -25.30
N ASN A 257 9.72 2.15 -26.31
CA ASN A 257 10.30 3.46 -26.62
C ASN A 257 9.88 4.57 -25.64
N GLY A 258 8.95 4.26 -24.73
CA GLY A 258 8.43 5.19 -23.73
C GLY A 258 7.55 6.30 -24.31
N ASN A 259 6.97 6.16 -25.50
CA ASN A 259 6.06 7.17 -26.05
C ASN A 259 4.73 7.24 -25.30
N VAL A 260 4.20 6.08 -24.91
CA VAL A 260 3.04 5.93 -24.02
C VAL A 260 3.52 5.09 -22.84
N LEU A 261 3.22 5.54 -21.61
CA LEU A 261 3.56 4.78 -20.41
C LEU A 261 2.35 3.95 -19.97
N LEU A 262 1.31 4.59 -19.44
CA LEU A 262 0.13 3.89 -18.92
C LEU A 262 -0.89 3.59 -20.03
N SER A 263 -1.26 2.33 -20.19
CA SER A 263 -2.39 1.90 -21.01
C SER A 263 -3.73 2.32 -20.39
N SER A 264 -4.83 2.13 -21.12
CA SER A 264 -6.17 2.31 -20.55
C SER A 264 -6.47 1.34 -19.42
N TYR A 265 -5.89 0.13 -19.46
CA TYR A 265 -6.11 -0.89 -18.44
C TYR A 265 -5.22 -0.66 -17.21
N ASP A 266 -3.99 -0.14 -17.37
CA ASP A 266 -3.17 0.31 -16.25
C ASP A 266 -3.90 1.39 -15.43
N LYS A 267 -4.51 2.37 -16.14
CA LYS A 267 -5.33 3.41 -15.51
C LYS A 267 -6.55 2.82 -14.82
N LEU A 268 -7.26 1.89 -15.47
CA LEU A 268 -8.42 1.24 -14.86
C LEU A 268 -8.04 0.44 -13.61
N ALA A 269 -6.90 -0.25 -13.62
CA ALA A 269 -6.39 -1.04 -12.50
C ALA A 269 -6.11 -0.14 -11.29
N VAL A 270 -5.33 0.94 -11.47
CA VAL A 270 -5.03 1.86 -10.36
C VAL A 270 -6.28 2.59 -9.86
N ASN A 271 -7.22 2.93 -10.74
CA ASN A 271 -8.51 3.52 -10.36
C ASN A 271 -9.41 2.54 -9.61
N THR A 272 -9.24 1.24 -9.83
CA THR A 272 -10.00 0.22 -9.09
C THR A 272 -9.44 0.03 -7.69
N LEU A 273 -8.11 0.07 -7.52
CA LEU A 273 -7.47 -0.01 -6.19
C LEU A 273 -7.63 1.28 -5.39
N TYR A 274 -7.49 2.42 -6.05
CA TYR A 274 -7.47 3.74 -5.43
C TYR A 274 -8.53 4.62 -6.10
N PRO A 275 -9.83 4.29 -5.94
CA PRO A 275 -10.91 4.99 -6.59
C PRO A 275 -10.92 6.45 -6.19
N LEU A 276 -11.09 7.31 -7.19
CA LEU A 276 -11.19 8.75 -7.01
C LEU A 276 -12.41 9.07 -6.13
N ASN A 277 -12.17 9.24 -4.85
CA ASN A 277 -13.08 9.86 -3.90
C ASN A 277 -12.56 11.28 -3.68
N CYS A 278 -13.42 12.27 -3.48
CA CYS A 278 -12.97 13.65 -3.29
C CYS A 278 -12.08 13.79 -2.02
N ASN A 279 -10.78 13.60 -2.21
CA ASN A 279 -9.71 13.68 -1.20
C ASN A 279 -8.44 14.23 -1.88
N LEU A 280 -8.60 15.31 -2.63
CA LEU A 280 -7.48 16.11 -3.10
C LEU A 280 -6.68 16.55 -1.87
N GLN A 281 -5.40 16.22 -1.80
CA GLN A 281 -4.50 16.75 -0.79
C GLN A 281 -3.43 17.60 -1.46
N THR A 282 -3.22 18.81 -0.97
CA THR A 282 -2.18 19.71 -1.44
C THR A 282 -0.91 19.55 -0.61
N TYR A 283 0.22 20.00 -1.12
CA TYR A 283 1.50 19.99 -0.41
C TYR A 283 2.34 21.21 -0.79
N ILE A 284 3.12 21.72 0.16
CA ILE A 284 4.01 22.87 -0.03
C ILE A 284 5.46 22.35 -0.06
N ASN A 285 5.98 22.12 -1.27
CA ASN A 285 7.35 21.63 -1.49
C ASN A 285 8.36 22.79 -1.47
N ARG A 286 8.77 23.22 -0.28
CA ARG A 286 9.76 24.31 -0.08
C ARG A 286 10.74 23.95 1.01
N SER A 287 11.82 24.71 1.20
CA SER A 287 12.62 24.57 2.42
C SER A 287 11.85 25.14 3.62
N SER A 288 12.18 24.67 4.82
CA SER A 288 11.70 25.28 6.06
C SER A 288 12.41 26.62 6.36
N VAL A 289 13.46 26.96 5.59
CA VAL A 289 14.24 28.21 5.68
C VAL A 289 14.57 28.73 4.27
N GLU A 290 14.26 29.99 3.95
CA GLU A 290 14.38 30.60 2.60
C GLU A 290 14.84 32.07 2.69
N SER A 291 15.46 32.63 1.64
CA SER A 291 15.87 34.05 1.58
C SER A 291 14.79 34.97 1.01
N SER A 292 14.71 36.23 1.50
CA SER A 292 13.79 37.24 0.93
C SER A 292 14.14 37.63 -0.52
N GLY A 293 13.13 37.89 -1.36
CA GLY A 293 13.30 38.42 -2.73
C GLY A 293 13.75 37.42 -3.81
N SER A 294 14.21 36.22 -3.45
CA SER A 294 14.50 35.12 -4.40
C SER A 294 13.29 34.22 -4.69
N ALA A 295 12.10 34.63 -4.27
CA ALA A 295 11.01 33.71 -3.96
C ALA A 295 10.11 33.34 -5.16
N SER A 296 10.68 33.28 -6.36
CA SER A 296 10.08 32.52 -7.46
C SER A 296 10.32 31.04 -7.19
N GLY A 297 9.42 30.42 -6.44
CA GLY A 297 9.41 28.98 -6.30
C GLY A 297 8.42 28.42 -7.30
N THR A 298 8.88 27.58 -8.21
CA THR A 298 7.99 26.61 -8.85
C THR A 298 7.51 25.68 -7.74
N LEU A 299 6.41 26.06 -7.12
CA LEU A 299 5.69 25.21 -6.18
C LEU A 299 5.12 24.08 -7.01
N TYR A 300 5.87 23.00 -7.14
CA TYR A 300 5.41 21.80 -7.83
C TYR A 300 4.17 21.29 -7.12
N PRO A 301 3.02 21.42 -7.77
CA PRO A 301 1.84 20.74 -7.31
C PRO A 301 1.84 19.36 -7.93
N SER A 302 1.62 18.39 -7.07
CA SER A 302 1.44 17.00 -7.44
C SER A 302 0.14 16.72 -8.19
N TYR A 303 -0.73 17.71 -8.38
CA TYR A 303 -1.91 17.58 -9.23
C TYR A 303 -1.70 18.35 -10.53
N ARG A 304 -1.57 17.62 -11.65
CA ARG A 304 -1.45 18.17 -13.01
C ARG A 304 -2.72 17.97 -13.85
N GLY A 305 -3.87 17.82 -13.18
CA GLY A 305 -5.18 17.89 -13.83
C GLY A 305 -5.68 19.34 -13.95
N PRO A 306 -6.81 19.59 -14.64
CA PRO A 306 -7.39 20.92 -14.74
C PRO A 306 -7.78 21.43 -13.35
N VAL A 307 -7.12 22.50 -12.91
CA VAL A 307 -7.45 23.21 -11.68
C VAL A 307 -8.38 24.38 -12.01
N SER A 308 -9.45 24.49 -11.23
CA SER A 308 -10.39 25.60 -11.33
C SER A 308 -9.95 26.79 -10.48
N LEU A 309 -9.32 26.53 -9.33
CA LEU A 309 -8.87 27.56 -8.40
C LEU A 309 -7.74 27.04 -7.50
N VAL A 310 -6.74 27.87 -7.24
CA VAL A 310 -5.71 27.71 -6.22
C VAL A 310 -5.85 28.86 -5.24
N GLU A 311 -5.88 28.56 -3.94
CA GLU A 311 -5.98 29.54 -2.86
C GLU A 311 -4.73 29.49 -2.00
N TRP A 312 -4.23 30.66 -1.59
CA TRP A 312 -3.10 30.81 -0.69
C TRP A 312 -3.45 31.68 0.52
N GLN A 313 -2.89 31.32 1.68
CA GLN A 313 -2.89 32.13 2.89
C GLN A 313 -1.48 32.11 3.49
N ILE A 314 -0.91 33.29 3.73
CA ILE A 314 0.39 33.44 4.36
C ILE A 314 0.22 34.34 5.58
N THR A 315 0.57 33.83 6.76
CA THR A 315 0.41 34.56 8.01
C THR A 315 1.69 34.60 8.83
N ASN A 316 1.98 35.72 9.47
CA ASN A 316 2.98 35.82 10.53
C ASN A 316 2.31 36.38 11.79
N SER A 317 2.15 35.52 12.80
CA SER A 317 1.46 35.86 14.04
C SER A 317 2.21 36.88 14.90
N ALA A 318 3.53 37.00 14.75
CA ALA A 318 4.34 37.94 15.53
C ALA A 318 4.19 39.38 15.03
N THR A 319 3.98 39.57 13.72
CA THR A 319 3.83 40.89 13.10
C THR A 319 2.38 41.25 12.77
N GLY A 320 1.46 40.27 12.86
CA GLY A 320 0.08 40.43 12.41
C GLY A 320 -0.06 40.44 10.88
N TYR A 321 0.99 40.07 10.14
CA TYR A 321 0.95 39.99 8.68
C TYR A 321 -0.03 38.89 8.23
N ASN A 322 -0.87 39.22 7.25
CA ASN A 322 -1.81 38.31 6.61
C ASN A 322 -1.92 38.65 5.13
N TYR A 323 -1.65 37.67 4.28
CA TYR A 323 -1.74 37.76 2.84
C TYR A 323 -2.58 36.61 2.31
N THR A 324 -3.50 36.91 1.40
CA THR A 324 -4.30 35.90 0.70
C THR A 324 -4.27 36.15 -0.80
N SER A 325 -4.17 35.10 -1.59
CA SER A 325 -4.29 35.19 -3.05
C SER A 325 -5.06 34.02 -3.62
N THR A 326 -5.56 34.22 -4.83
CA THR A 326 -6.22 33.20 -5.64
C THR A 326 -5.64 33.21 -7.04
N ASP A 327 -5.44 32.05 -7.63
CA ASP A 327 -4.94 31.89 -8.99
C ASP A 327 -5.65 30.71 -9.67
N SER A 328 -5.55 30.63 -11.00
CA SER A 328 -5.85 29.42 -11.76
C SER A 328 -4.58 28.61 -12.05
N ASP A 329 -3.42 29.27 -12.00
CA ASP A 329 -2.13 28.59 -12.05
C ASP A 329 -1.73 28.10 -10.66
N ILE A 330 -0.99 27.02 -10.70
CA ILE A 330 -0.54 26.24 -9.57
C ILE A 330 0.90 26.60 -9.20
N GLU A 331 1.61 27.26 -10.11
CA GLU A 331 2.84 27.97 -9.82
C GLU A 331 2.54 29.26 -9.05
N PHE A 332 2.96 29.33 -7.79
CA PHE A 332 2.74 30.49 -6.93
C PHE A 332 4.03 31.27 -6.67
N GLN A 333 3.98 32.56 -6.98
CA GLN A 333 5.06 33.51 -6.68
C GLN A 333 4.86 34.05 -5.26
N VAL A 334 5.80 33.76 -4.37
CA VAL A 334 5.73 34.23 -2.98
C VAL A 334 5.90 35.76 -2.98
N PRO A 335 5.05 36.53 -2.27
CA PRO A 335 5.23 37.97 -2.16
C PRO A 335 6.56 38.30 -1.47
N SER A 336 7.06 39.52 -1.65
CA SER A 336 8.24 39.97 -0.89
C SER A 336 7.91 40.00 0.61
N LEU A 337 8.58 39.15 1.39
CA LEU A 337 8.38 39.01 2.83
C LEU A 337 9.61 39.54 3.58
N ALA A 338 9.37 40.28 4.68
CA ALA A 338 10.43 40.64 5.61
C ALA A 338 10.93 39.40 6.39
N PRO A 339 12.18 39.40 6.90
CA PRO A 339 12.69 38.30 7.72
C PRO A 339 11.76 37.96 8.88
N GLY A 340 11.54 36.67 9.11
CA GLY A 340 10.62 36.17 10.14
C GLY A 340 10.02 34.81 9.80
N THR A 341 9.23 34.25 10.72
CA THR A 341 8.58 32.94 10.54
C THR A 341 7.13 33.11 10.10
N TYR A 342 6.77 32.44 9.01
CA TYR A 342 5.44 32.51 8.38
C TYR A 342 4.83 31.12 8.29
N VAL A 343 3.51 31.05 8.37
CA VAL A 343 2.73 29.85 8.04
C VAL A 343 2.12 30.06 6.67
N PHE A 344 2.52 29.22 5.72
CA PHE A 344 1.96 29.14 4.39
C PHE A 344 0.89 28.06 4.37
N ARG A 345 -0.27 28.38 3.81
CA ARG A 345 -1.36 27.42 3.58
C ARG A 345 -1.82 27.50 2.14
N THR A 346 -2.15 26.35 1.55
CA THR A 346 -2.69 26.29 0.19
C THR A 346 -3.80 25.26 0.05
N ARG A 347 -4.76 25.57 -0.81
CA ARG A 347 -5.88 24.69 -1.16
C ARG A 347 -6.13 24.77 -2.67
N ILE A 348 -6.55 23.66 -3.27
CA ILE A 348 -6.88 23.57 -4.69
C ILE A 348 -8.33 23.15 -4.85
N THR A 349 -9.00 23.71 -5.85
CA THR A 349 -10.33 23.33 -6.32
C THR A 349 -10.25 22.86 -7.76
N THR A 350 -10.85 21.70 -8.05
CA THR A 350 -11.07 21.17 -9.39
C THR A 350 -12.56 21.23 -9.72
N PRO A 351 -13.01 20.90 -10.95
CA PRO A 351 -14.43 20.90 -11.29
C PRO A 351 -15.28 19.95 -10.42
N THR A 352 -14.67 18.96 -9.79
CA THR A 352 -15.38 17.89 -9.07
C THR A 352 -15.02 17.80 -7.60
N CYS A 353 -14.04 18.57 -7.10
CA CYS A 353 -13.55 18.42 -5.72
C CYS A 353 -12.78 19.65 -5.20
N VAL A 354 -12.70 19.80 -3.88
CA VAL A 354 -11.89 20.81 -3.18
C VAL A 354 -10.97 20.10 -2.19
N SER A 355 -9.69 20.49 -2.16
CA SER A 355 -8.70 19.88 -1.27
C SER A 355 -8.87 20.34 0.18
N SER A 356 -8.26 19.64 1.13
CA SER A 356 -7.97 20.23 2.45
C SER A 356 -6.90 21.32 2.33
N TRP A 357 -6.77 22.18 3.34
CA TRP A 357 -5.64 23.11 3.42
C TRP A 357 -4.36 22.36 3.77
N ALA A 358 -3.37 22.41 2.89
CA ALA A 358 -1.98 22.12 3.26
C ALA A 358 -1.44 23.28 4.10
N SER A 359 -0.48 22.98 4.98
CA SER A 359 0.15 23.98 5.84
C SER A 359 1.63 23.68 5.99
N LYS A 360 2.48 24.71 5.89
CA LYS A 360 3.92 24.61 6.15
C LYS A 360 4.42 25.89 6.83
N THR A 361 5.24 25.72 7.85
CA THR A 361 5.98 26.84 8.47
C THR A 361 7.29 27.06 7.74
N ILE A 362 7.56 28.30 7.33
CA ILE A 362 8.77 28.71 6.61
C ILE A 362 9.38 29.92 7.31
N THR A 363 10.68 29.87 7.57
CA THR A 363 11.46 30.99 8.09
C THR A 363 12.13 31.74 6.94
N ILE A 364 11.79 33.02 6.79
CA ILE A 364 12.43 33.92 5.83
C ILE A 364 13.64 34.59 6.51
N GLN A 365 14.81 34.50 5.89
CA GLN A 365 16.07 35.12 6.30
C GLN A 365 16.36 36.42 5.54
#